data_AF-A0A558BFZ5-F1
#
_entry.id   AF-A0A558BFZ5-F1
#
_cell.length_a   1.000
_cell.length_b   1.000
_cell.length_c   1.000
_cell.angle_alpha   90.00
_cell.angle_beta   90.00
_cell.angle_gamma   90.00
#
_symmetry.space_group_name_H-M   'P 1'
#
loop_
_entity.id
_entity.type
_entity.pdbx_description
1 polymer ?
#
loop_
_entity_poly.entity_id
_entity_poly.type
_entity_poly.pdbx_seq_one_letter_code
_entity_poly.pdbx_strand_id
1 'polypeptide(L)'
;MQTKSKSGRKFTLPSSDEESGINEGIAQDADTRELTEEEFRRLRPVGRPKAETTKERITIRLSPEVVEQFRATGSGWQTRMDKALQEYLRTHSQSDIERLG
;
A
#
# COMPACT_ATOMS: atom_id res chain seq x y z
N MET A 1 4.53 28.59 -8.63
CA MET A 1 3.76 28.13 -9.82
C MET A 1 2.81 26.99 -9.44
N GLN A 2 1.56 26.94 -9.96
CA GLN A 2 0.65 25.80 -9.68
C GLN A 2 1.03 24.57 -10.50
N THR A 3 1.16 23.40 -9.85
CA THR A 3 1.47 22.12 -10.51
C THR A 3 0.51 21.01 -10.07
N LYS A 4 0.55 19.87 -10.75
CA LYS A 4 -0.28 18.68 -10.45
C LYS A 4 0.60 17.47 -10.23
N SER A 5 0.30 16.71 -9.17
CA SER A 5 0.89 15.38 -8.95
C SER A 5 0.36 14.35 -9.95
N LYS A 6 1.03 13.18 -10.05
CA LYS A 6 0.58 12.04 -10.86
C LYS A 6 -0.82 11.53 -10.47
N SER A 7 -1.25 11.72 -9.23
CA SER A 7 -2.60 11.37 -8.75
C SER A 7 -3.64 12.47 -8.94
N GLY A 8 -3.27 13.60 -9.57
CA GLY A 8 -4.16 14.72 -9.88
C GLY A 8 -4.30 15.77 -8.76
N ARG A 9 -3.67 15.57 -7.60
CA ARG A 9 -3.63 16.59 -6.53
C ARG A 9 -2.92 17.85 -7.03
N LYS A 10 -3.61 19.00 -6.96
CA LYS A 10 -3.09 20.33 -7.30
C LYS A 10 -2.36 20.93 -6.09
N PHE A 11 -1.20 21.53 -6.30
CA PHE A 11 -0.46 22.26 -5.26
C PHE A 11 0.35 23.41 -5.86
N THR A 12 0.67 24.40 -5.03
CA THR A 12 1.46 25.57 -5.42
C THR A 12 2.90 25.34 -5.02
N LEU A 13 3.82 25.40 -5.98
CA LEU A 13 5.25 25.51 -5.71
C LEU A 13 5.61 26.96 -5.42
N PRO A 14 6.56 27.22 -4.51
CA PRO A 14 7.13 28.55 -4.32
C PRO A 14 7.72 29.10 -5.62
N SER A 15 7.78 30.42 -5.74
CA SER A 15 8.57 31.11 -6.76
C SER A 15 10.06 31.07 -6.42
N SER A 16 10.93 31.40 -7.38
CA SER A 16 12.38 31.43 -7.14
C SER A 16 12.79 32.39 -6.02
N ASP A 17 12.11 33.53 -5.89
CA ASP A 17 12.39 34.52 -4.82
C ASP A 17 11.94 33.98 -3.46
N GLU A 18 10.79 33.30 -3.41
CA GLU A 18 10.31 32.62 -2.20
C GLU A 18 11.23 31.45 -1.81
N GLU A 19 11.74 30.67 -2.77
CA GLU A 19 12.73 29.62 -2.51
C GLU A 19 14.03 30.19 -1.93
N SER A 20 14.51 31.32 -2.45
CA SER A 20 15.71 32.00 -1.90
C SER A 20 15.48 32.43 -0.45
N GLY A 21 14.35 33.07 -0.16
CA GLY A 21 14.02 33.51 1.20
C GLY A 21 13.88 32.34 2.20
N ILE A 22 13.35 31.21 1.75
CA ILE A 22 13.28 29.98 2.56
C ILE A 22 14.69 29.44 2.84
N ASN A 23 15.55 29.35 1.82
CA ASN A 23 16.93 28.86 1.97
C ASN A 23 17.77 29.77 2.88
N GLU A 24 17.62 31.09 2.76
CA GLU A 24 18.27 32.06 3.63
C GLU A 24 17.82 31.92 5.08
N GLY A 25 16.52 31.73 5.32
CA GLY A 25 15.98 31.48 6.65
C GLY A 25 16.55 30.21 7.27
N ILE A 26 16.67 29.12 6.49
CA ILE A 26 17.29 27.87 6.95
C ILE A 26 18.77 28.09 7.28
N ALA A 27 19.52 28.79 6.42
CA ALA A 27 20.95 29.03 6.62
C ALA A 27 21.26 29.90 7.86
N GLN A 28 20.32 30.75 8.28
CA GLN A 28 20.46 31.59 9.48
C GLN A 28 20.14 30.82 10.78
N ASP A 29 19.43 29.70 10.69
CA ASP A 29 19.09 28.88 11.85
C ASP A 29 20.19 27.87 12.16
N ALA A 30 20.98 28.16 13.21
CA ALA A 30 22.10 27.32 13.64
C ALA A 30 21.68 25.93 14.16
N ASP A 31 20.40 25.76 14.56
CA ASP A 31 19.87 24.47 15.01
C ASP A 31 19.28 23.65 13.86
N THR A 32 19.10 24.23 12.66
CA THR A 32 18.61 23.50 11.51
C THR A 32 19.72 22.62 10.91
N ARG A 33 19.57 21.30 11.10
CA ARG A 33 20.40 20.29 10.44
C ARG A 33 19.77 19.87 9.11
N GLU A 34 20.33 20.35 8.01
CA GLU A 34 20.03 19.81 6.69
C GLU A 34 20.75 18.47 6.47
N LEU A 35 20.02 17.50 5.90
CA LEU A 35 20.64 16.25 5.48
C LEU A 35 21.41 16.48 4.19
N THR A 36 22.66 16.05 4.15
CA THR A 36 23.40 15.98 2.89
C THR A 36 22.78 14.95 1.96
N GLU A 37 23.00 15.09 0.66
CA GLU A 37 22.56 14.12 -0.34
C GLU A 37 23.06 12.69 -0.02
N GLU A 38 24.27 12.57 0.52
CA GLU A 38 24.83 11.28 0.93
C GLU A 38 24.12 10.68 2.15
N GLU A 39 23.78 11.49 3.15
CA GLU A 39 23.02 11.05 4.32
C GLU A 39 21.59 10.66 3.94
N PHE A 40 20.96 11.45 3.07
CA PHE A 40 19.60 11.18 2.60
C PHE A 40 19.52 9.82 1.88
N ARG A 41 20.50 9.50 1.02
CA ARG A 41 20.57 8.18 0.35
C ARG A 41 20.76 7.01 1.30
N ARG A 42 21.33 7.23 2.50
CA ARG A 42 21.53 6.19 3.52
C ARG A 42 20.30 5.95 4.38
N LEU A 43 19.27 6.79 4.28
CA LEU A 43 18.02 6.59 5.02
C LEU A 43 17.35 5.28 4.59
N ARG A 44 16.98 4.46 5.58
CA ARG A 44 16.19 3.25 5.33
C ARG A 44 14.74 3.65 5.02
N PRO A 45 14.06 2.93 4.11
CA PRO A 45 12.64 3.14 3.87
C PRO A 45 11.85 3.00 5.17
N VAL A 46 11.01 3.99 5.47
CA VAL A 46 10.11 3.92 6.62
C VAL A 46 8.85 3.18 6.20
N GLY A 47 8.57 2.03 6.83
CA GLY A 47 7.37 1.23 6.55
C GLY A 47 7.55 -0.25 6.86
N ARG A 48 6.46 -1.02 6.77
CA ARG A 48 6.53 -2.48 6.87
C ARG A 48 7.38 -3.01 5.70
N PRO A 49 8.28 -3.99 5.92
CA PRO A 49 8.99 -4.65 4.84
C PRO A 49 8.02 -5.13 3.77
N LYS A 50 8.42 -5.00 2.51
CA LYS A 50 7.64 -5.54 1.40
C LYS A 50 7.56 -7.05 1.58
N ALA A 51 6.35 -7.61 1.59
CA ALA A 51 6.18 -9.06 1.67
C ALA A 51 6.79 -9.72 0.42
N GLU A 52 7.58 -10.78 0.59
CA GLU A 52 8.19 -11.51 -0.53
C GLU A 52 7.13 -12.18 -1.41
N THR A 53 6.07 -12.70 -0.79
CA THR A 53 4.91 -13.28 -1.47
C THR A 53 3.66 -12.47 -1.12
N THR A 54 3.10 -11.77 -2.10
CA THR A 54 1.84 -11.06 -1.94
C THR A 54 0.68 -11.92 -2.40
N LYS A 55 -0.45 -11.86 -1.70
CA LYS A 55 -1.71 -12.44 -2.19
C LYS A 55 -2.07 -11.80 -3.53
N GLU A 56 -2.45 -12.61 -4.51
CA GLU A 56 -2.93 -12.10 -5.79
C GLU A 56 -4.33 -11.51 -5.62
N ARG A 57 -4.53 -10.27 -6.08
CA ARG A 57 -5.84 -9.61 -6.04
C ARG A 57 -6.57 -9.88 -7.34
N ILE A 58 -7.51 -10.82 -7.31
CA ILE A 58 -8.39 -11.12 -8.44
C ILE A 58 -9.83 -10.64 -8.20
N THR A 59 -10.58 -10.46 -9.28
CA THR A 59 -12.01 -10.16 -9.25
C THR A 59 -12.79 -11.41 -9.67
N ILE A 60 -13.58 -11.97 -8.74
CA ILE A 60 -14.43 -13.13 -8.99
C ILE A 60 -15.87 -12.84 -8.53
N ARG A 61 -16.84 -13.55 -9.13
CA ARG A 61 -18.24 -13.55 -8.66
C ARG A 61 -18.44 -14.78 -7.80
N LEU A 62 -18.97 -14.58 -6.59
CA LEU A 62 -19.30 -15.66 -5.64
C LEU A 62 -20.81 -15.64 -5.38
N SER A 63 -21.37 -16.80 -5.04
CA SER A 63 -22.77 -16.89 -4.62
C SER A 63 -23.05 -15.96 -3.43
N PRO A 64 -24.19 -15.25 -3.40
CA PRO A 64 -24.53 -14.34 -2.31
C PRO A 64 -24.48 -15.01 -0.94
N GLU A 65 -25.00 -16.23 -0.83
CA GLU A 65 -25.03 -17.03 0.41
C GLU A 65 -23.65 -17.27 1.01
N VAL A 66 -22.63 -17.54 0.17
CA VAL A 66 -21.25 -17.77 0.61
C VAL A 66 -20.69 -16.47 1.17
N VAL A 67 -20.88 -15.37 0.44
CA VAL A 67 -20.37 -14.05 0.84
C VAL A 67 -21.03 -13.58 2.13
N GLU A 68 -22.34 -13.77 2.28
CA GLU A 68 -23.10 -13.40 3.47
C GLU A 68 -22.63 -14.16 4.71
N GLN A 69 -22.48 -15.49 4.61
CA GLN A 69 -21.98 -16.32 5.72
C GLN A 69 -20.61 -15.85 6.21
N PHE A 70 -19.66 -15.61 5.30
CA PHE A 70 -18.36 -15.11 5.72
C PHE A 70 -18.47 -13.68 6.27
N ARG A 71 -19.22 -12.76 5.64
CA ARG A 71 -19.36 -11.39 6.16
C ARG A 71 -19.95 -11.32 7.56
N ALA A 72 -20.89 -12.21 7.90
CA ALA A 72 -21.49 -12.30 9.23
C ALA A 72 -20.44 -12.58 10.33
N THR A 73 -19.28 -13.15 9.98
CA THR A 73 -18.17 -13.37 10.93
C THR A 73 -17.41 -12.09 11.32
N GLY A 74 -17.75 -10.94 10.73
CA GLY A 74 -17.18 -9.63 11.08
C GLY A 74 -15.81 -9.35 10.47
N SER A 75 -15.01 -8.51 11.15
CA SER A 75 -13.68 -8.11 10.66
C SER A 75 -12.79 -9.33 10.37
N GLY A 76 -12.08 -9.29 9.25
CA GLY A 76 -11.22 -10.39 8.81
C GLY A 76 -11.94 -11.52 8.07
N TRP A 77 -13.21 -11.34 7.67
CA TRP A 77 -13.95 -12.38 6.94
C TRP A 77 -13.27 -12.83 5.64
N GLN A 78 -12.63 -11.91 4.91
CA GLN A 78 -11.87 -12.26 3.70
C GLN A 78 -10.67 -13.15 4.02
N THR A 79 -10.03 -12.95 5.17
CA THR A 79 -8.93 -13.82 5.62
C THR A 79 -9.45 -15.20 6.02
N ARG A 80 -10.63 -15.30 6.63
CA ARG A 80 -11.27 -16.59 6.93
C ARG A 80 -11.70 -17.33 5.66
N MET A 81 -12.21 -16.61 4.66
CA MET A 81 -12.56 -17.18 3.36
C MET A 81 -11.32 -17.74 2.64
N ASP A 82 -10.22 -16.98 2.61
CA ASP A 82 -8.93 -17.45 2.08
C ASP A 82 -8.43 -18.73 2.79
N LYS A 83 -8.50 -18.78 4.13
CA LYS A 83 -8.16 -19.99 4.89
C LYS A 83 -9.07 -21.18 4.57
N ALA A 84 -10.36 -20.95 4.38
CA ALA A 84 -11.30 -22.01 4.02
C ALA A 84 -10.96 -22.60 2.64
N LEU A 85 -10.60 -21.75 1.67
CA LEU A 85 -10.14 -22.20 0.36
C LEU A 85 -8.82 -22.99 0.46
N GLN A 86 -7.88 -22.53 1.27
CA GLN A 86 -6.63 -23.27 1.52
C GLN A 86 -6.89 -24.64 2.15
N GLU A 87 -7.78 -24.72 3.14
CA GLU A 87 -8.14 -25.99 3.78
C GLU A 87 -8.83 -26.95 2.80
N TYR A 88 -9.68 -26.42 1.92
CA TYR A 88 -10.28 -27.19 0.85
C TYR A 88 -9.21 -27.81 -0.06
N LEU A 89 -8.21 -27.02 -0.49
CA LEU A 89 -7.09 -27.50 -1.32
C LEU A 89 -6.17 -28.50 -0.62
N ARG A 90 -6.10 -28.50 0.71
CA ARG A 90 -5.31 -29.47 1.49
C ARG A 90 -5.98 -30.83 1.60
N THR A 91 -7.32 -30.84 1.58
CA THR A 91 -8.15 -32.03 1.82
C THR A 91 -8.68 -32.64 0.54
N HIS A 92 -8.64 -31.91 -0.58
CA HIS A 92 -9.14 -32.33 -1.88
C HIS A 92 -8.01 -32.37 -2.91
N SER A 93 -8.03 -33.38 -3.77
CA SER A 93 -7.11 -33.50 -4.89
C SER A 93 -7.49 -32.55 -6.03
N GLN A 94 -6.56 -32.32 -6.95
CA GLN A 94 -6.83 -31.60 -8.19
C GLN A 94 -8.01 -32.20 -8.96
N SER A 95 -8.11 -33.54 -8.97
CA SER A 95 -9.22 -34.23 -9.66
C SER A 95 -10.59 -33.98 -9.01
N ASP A 96 -10.64 -33.67 -7.71
CA ASP A 96 -11.88 -33.30 -7.03
C ASP A 96 -12.32 -31.89 -7.43
N ILE A 97 -11.37 -30.98 -7.62
CA ILE A 97 -11.62 -29.61 -8.07
C ILE A 97 -12.15 -29.62 -9.51
N GLU A 98 -11.53 -30.41 -10.39
CA GLU A 98 -11.95 -30.55 -11.79
C GLU A 98 -13.36 -31.12 -11.92
N ARG A 99 -13.84 -31.89 -10.93
CA ARG A 99 -15.20 -32.43 -10.91
C ARG A 99 -16.27 -31.42 -10.46
N LEU A 100 -15.89 -30.24 -9.96
CA LEU A 100 -16.83 -29.19 -9.57
C LEU A 100 -17.36 -28.36 -10.76
N GLY A 101 -16.88 -28.61 -11.98
CA GLY A 101 -17.26 -27.86 -13.19
C GLY A 101 -17.11 -28.66 -14.48
#